data_AF-A0A523PUW6-F1
#
_entry.id   AF-A0A523PUW6-F1
#
_cell.length_a   1.000
_cell.length_b   1.000
_cell.length_c   1.000
_cell.angle_alpha   90.00
_cell.angle_beta   90.00
_cell.angle_gamma   90.00
#
_symmetry.space_group_name_H-M   'P 1'
#
loop_
_entity.id
_entity.type
_entity.pdbx_description
1 polymer ?
#
loop_
_entity_poly.entity_id
_entity_poly.type
_entity_poly.pdbx_seq_one_letter_code
_entity_poly.pdbx_strand_id
1 'polypeptide(L)' 'PERALFSFGPHPLRRAETLEAAIAPDFALPDRRGGTVRLSDLRGKKVLLLTWASW' A
#
# COMPACT_ATOMS: atom_id res chain seq x y z
N PRO A 1 -4.75 29.35 -5.50
CA PRO A 1 -3.69 28.36 -5.78
C PRO A 1 -4.26 26.93 -5.83
N GLU A 2 -4.34 26.38 -7.03
CA GLU A 2 -4.93 25.07 -7.32
C GLU A 2 -3.92 23.95 -7.01
N ARG A 3 -4.27 23.03 -6.10
CA ARG A 3 -3.45 21.85 -5.79
C ARG A 3 -3.83 20.73 -6.74
N ALA A 4 -2.99 20.45 -7.73
CA ALA A 4 -3.12 19.25 -8.53
C ALA A 4 -2.54 18.05 -7.76
N LEU A 5 -3.42 17.17 -7.29
CA LEU A 5 -3.03 15.88 -6.71
C LEU A 5 -2.76 14.89 -7.84
N PHE A 6 -1.50 14.54 -8.05
CA PHE A 6 -1.12 13.48 -8.99
C PHE A 6 -0.80 12.20 -8.23
N SER A 7 -1.33 11.07 -8.70
CA SER A 7 -0.91 9.73 -8.28
C SER A 7 -0.39 8.97 -9.49
N PHE A 8 0.91 8.64 -9.47
CA PHE A 8 1.53 7.83 -10.50
C PHE A 8 1.66 6.40 -9.99
N GLY A 9 0.89 5.49 -10.58
CA GLY A 9 0.99 4.05 -10.32
C GLY A 9 2.08 3.39 -11.17
N PRO A 10 2.50 2.15 -10.82
CA PRO A 10 3.39 1.37 -11.66
C PRO A 10 2.77 1.12 -13.04
N HIS A 11 3.64 0.91 -14.04
CA HIS A 11 3.24 0.62 -15.43
C HIS A 11 2.12 -0.45 -15.45
N PRO A 12 1.04 -0.27 -16.26
CA PRO A 12 -0.14 -1.13 -16.24
C PRO A 12 0.16 -2.63 -16.30
N LEU A 13 1.19 -3.03 -17.05
CA LEU A 13 1.64 -4.43 -17.13
C LEU A 13 2.12 -5.00 -15.78
N ARG A 14 2.92 -4.25 -15.00
CA ARG A 14 3.34 -4.66 -13.64
C ARG A 14 2.16 -4.75 -12.69
N ARG A 15 1.17 -3.87 -12.85
CA ARG A 15 -0.05 -3.92 -12.03
C ARG A 15 -0.84 -5.19 -12.33
N ALA A 16 -0.97 -5.57 -13.61
CA ALA A 16 -1.61 -6.82 -14.01
C ALA A 16 -0.87 -8.05 -13.44
N GLU A 17 0.45 -8.12 -13.59
CA GLU A 17 1.27 -9.20 -13.01
C GLU A 17 1.07 -9.36 -11.49
N THR A 18 0.98 -8.24 -10.77
CA THR A 18 0.77 -8.25 -9.31
C THR A 18 -0.62 -8.76 -8.92
N LEU A 19 -1.64 -8.40 -9.71
CA LEU A 19 -3.01 -8.86 -9.49
C LEU A 19 -3.16 -10.35 -9.81
N GLU A 20 -2.53 -10.83 -10.89
CA GLU A 20 -2.52 -12.25 -11.27
C GLU A 20 -1.80 -13.13 -10.23
N ALA A 21 -0.68 -12.65 -9.67
CA ALA A 21 0.03 -13.41 -8.64
C ALA A 21 -0.76 -13.54 -7.33
N ALA A 22 -1.72 -12.64 -7.07
CA ALA A 22 -2.48 -12.53 -5.83
C ALA A 22 -1.63 -12.43 -4.54
N ILE A 23 -0.33 -12.12 -4.67
CA ILE A 23 0.58 -11.89 -3.55
C ILE A 23 0.70 -10.39 -3.32
N ALA A 24 0.28 -9.92 -2.16
CA ALA A 24 0.50 -8.53 -1.77
C ALA A 24 2.00 -8.24 -1.59
N PRO A 25 2.51 -7.10 -2.08
CA PRO A 25 3.90 -6.71 -1.91
C PRO A 25 4.22 -6.47 -0.42
N ASP A 26 5.41 -6.88 0.01
CA ASP A 26 5.85 -6.71 1.39
C ASP A 26 6.42 -5.30 1.64
N PHE A 27 5.54 -4.33 1.77
CA PHE A 27 5.91 -2.95 2.07
C PHE A 27 6.10 -2.73 3.59
N ALA A 28 6.86 -1.69 3.92
CA ALA A 28 7.09 -1.24 5.29
C ALA A 28 6.62 0.21 5.44
N LEU A 29 5.90 0.51 6.51
CA LEU A 29 5.42 1.87 6.83
C LEU A 29 5.73 2.22 8.29
N PRO A 30 5.93 3.51 8.59
CA PRO A 30 5.98 3.95 9.98
C PRO A 30 4.59 3.82 10.62
N ASP A 31 4.55 3.34 11.86
CA ASP A 31 3.36 3.45 12.70
C ASP A 31 3.26 4.83 13.37
N ARG A 32 2.19 5.05 14.12
CA ARG A 32 1.94 6.33 14.81
C ARG A 32 2.91 6.64 15.96
N ARG A 33 3.71 5.66 16.38
CA ARG A 33 4.72 5.77 17.44
C ARG A 33 6.14 5.88 16.87
N GLY A 34 6.29 5.90 15.53
CA GLY A 34 7.58 5.93 14.85
C GLY A 34 8.25 4.57 14.70
N GLY A 35 7.58 3.48 15.09
CA GLY A 35 8.01 2.11 14.81
C GLY A 35 7.82 1.76 13.33
N THR A 36 8.51 0.73 12.84
CA THR A 36 8.30 0.21 11.48
C THR A 36 7.37 -1.00 11.54
N VAL A 37 6.33 -0.99 10.72
CA VAL A 37 5.44 -2.15 10.51
C VAL A 37 5.66 -2.66 9.09
N ARG A 38 5.96 -3.95 8.94
CA ARG A 38 5.99 -4.62 7.63
C ARG A 38 4.73 -5.43 7.43
N LEU A 39 4.26 -5.55 6.19
CA LEU A 39 3.08 -6.38 5.90
C LEU A 39 3.33 -7.86 6.27
N SER A 40 4.56 -8.34 6.10
CA SER A 40 5.00 -9.68 6.50
C SER A 40 4.78 -10.00 7.97
N ASP A 41 4.83 -8.99 8.85
CA ASP A 41 4.70 -9.17 10.30
C ASP A 41 3.25 -9.57 10.69
N LEU A 42 2.30 -9.36 9.78
CA LEU A 42 0.88 -9.68 9.95
C LEU A 42 0.46 -11.01 9.30
N ARG A 43 1.40 -11.83 8.81
CA ARG A 43 1.07 -13.14 8.23
C ARG A 43 0.28 -14.02 9.21
N GLY A 44 -0.66 -14.79 8.66
CA GLY A 44 -1.60 -15.59 9.44
C GLY A 44 -2.79 -14.83 10.01
N LYS A 45 -2.88 -13.50 9.80
CA LYS A 45 -4.04 -12.68 10.16
C LYS A 45 -4.80 -12.23 8.91
N LYS A 46 -6.12 -12.04 9.02
CA LYS A 46 -6.91 -11.32 8.02
C LYS A 46 -6.64 -9.83 8.17
N VAL A 47 -6.20 -9.16 7.11
CA VAL A 47 -5.79 -7.75 7.12
C VAL A 47 -6.60 -6.97 6.09
N LEU A 48 -7.10 -5.79 6.48
CA LEU A 48 -7.74 -4.82 5.59
C LEU A 48 -6.83 -3.60 5.46
N LEU A 49 -6.44 -3.26 4.22
CA LEU A 49 -5.73 -2.01 3.94
C LEU A 49 -6.75 -0.91 3.63
N LEU A 50 -6.72 0.15 4.43
CA LEU A 50 -7.60 1.31 4.27
C LEU A 50 -6.75 2.56 4.06
N THR A 51 -6.90 3.19 2.89
CA THR A 51 -6.33 4.51 2.62
C THR A 51 -7.39 5.56 2.86
N TRP A 52 -7.08 6.59 3.66
CA TRP A 52 -7.99 7.68 3.97
C TRP A 52 -7.28 9.04 3.86
N ALA A 53 -8.05 10.04 3.47
CA ALA A 53 -7.71 11.45 3.51
C ALA A 53 -8.95 12.22 4.00
N SER A 54 -8.75 13.27 4.79
CA SER A 54 -9.85 14.02 5.41
C SER A 54 -10.39 15.16 4.54
N TRP A 55 -9.95 15.26 3.28
CA TRP A 55 -10.15 16.42 2.41
C TRP A 55 -10.71 16.01 1.05
#